data_AF-A0A4V1UF32-F1
#
_entry.id   AF-A0A4V1UF32-F1
#
_cell.length_a   1.000
_cell.length_b   1.000
_cell.length_c   1.000
_cell.angle_alpha   90.00
_cell.angle_beta   90.00
_cell.angle_gamma   90.00
#
_symmetry.space_group_name_H-M   'P 1'
#
loop_
_entity.id
_entity.type
_entity.pdbx_description
1 polymer ?
#
loop_
_entity_poly.entity_id
_entity_poly.type
_entity_poly.pdbx_seq_one_letter_code
_entity_poly.pdbx_strand_id
1 'polypeptide(L)' 'MRTVTHSGISLATEAFGTPTDPPLILIMGATASMLTWPDQLCTLLAAQGL' A
#
# COMPACT_ATOMS: atom_id res chain seq x y z
N MET A 1 -7.28 3.28 4.74
CA MET A 1 -8.06 2.71 3.60
C MET A 1 -8.65 3.77 2.67
N ARG A 2 -8.44 3.62 1.36
CA ARG A 2 -9.01 4.42 0.25
C ARG A 2 -9.39 3.49 -0.91
N THR A 3 -10.20 3.96 -1.86
CA THR A 3 -10.52 3.19 -3.08
C THR A 3 -10.06 3.95 -4.31
N VAL A 4 -9.34 3.28 -5.21
CA VAL A 4 -8.91 3.83 -6.49
C VAL A 4 -9.63 3.09 -7.60
N THR A 5 -10.28 3.81 -8.52
CA THR A 5 -11.00 3.22 -9.65
C THR A 5 -10.28 3.52 -10.96
N HIS A 6 -10.04 2.49 -11.76
CA HIS A 6 -9.44 2.62 -13.09
C HIS A 6 -10.01 1.57 -14.04
N SER A 7 -10.41 1.99 -15.24
CA SER A 7 -10.93 1.08 -16.29
C SER A 7 -12.04 0.12 -15.82
N GLY A 8 -12.96 0.60 -14.98
CA GLY A 8 -14.06 -0.18 -14.42
C GLY A 8 -13.67 -1.12 -13.27
N ILE A 9 -12.42 -1.11 -12.83
CA ILE A 9 -11.91 -1.89 -11.70
C ILE A 9 -11.68 -0.98 -10.51
N SER A 10 -12.21 -1.36 -9.35
CA SER A 10 -12.00 -0.64 -8.09
C SER A 10 -11.08 -1.43 -7.16
N LEU A 11 -9.97 -0.80 -6.77
CA LEU A 11 -8.97 -1.36 -5.87
C LEU A 11 -9.07 -0.67 -4.51
N ALA A 12 -9.21 -1.45 -3.45
CA ALA A 12 -9.00 -0.97 -2.09
C ALA A 12 -7.49 -0.84 -1.84
N THR A 13 -7.08 0.30 -1.29
CA THR A 13 -5.68 0.63 -1.02
C THR A 13 -5.53 1.22 0.38
N GLU A 14 -4.32 1.16 0.90
CA GLU A 14 -3.92 1.84 2.13
C GLU A 14 -2.55 2.47 1.94
N ALA A 15 -2.32 3.61 2.60
CA ALA A 15 -1.09 4.38 2.49
C ALA A 15 -0.52 4.62 3.89
N PHE A 16 0.80 4.55 3.98
CA PHE A 16 1.59 4.75 5.19
C PHE A 16 2.68 5.82 4.89
N GLY A 17 3.17 6.52 5.91
CA GLY A 17 4.23 7.52 5.75
C GLY A 17 3.74 8.90 5.29
N THR A 18 4.66 9.69 4.72
CA THR A 18 4.36 11.05 4.27
C THR A 18 4.26 11.12 2.73
N PRO A 19 3.33 11.93 2.17
CA PRO A 19 3.22 12.07 0.71
C PRO A 19 4.43 12.75 0.02
N THR A 20 5.36 13.31 0.79
CA THR A 20 6.57 13.98 0.27
C THR A 20 7.73 13.02 0.06
N ASP A 21 7.69 11.82 0.66
CA ASP A 21 8.69 10.78 0.45
C ASP A 21 8.48 10.11 -0.93
N PRO A 22 9.53 9.54 -1.55
CA PRO A 22 9.38 8.80 -2.79
C PRO A 22 8.36 7.65 -2.66
N PRO A 23 7.50 7.43 -3.68
CA PRO A 23 6.42 6.47 -3.56
C PRO A 23 6.90 5.02 -3.73
N LEU A 24 6.52 4.15 -2.79
CA LEU A 24 6.64 2.69 -2.89
C LEU A 24 5.25 2.04 -2.99
N ILE A 25 5.06 1.14 -3.95
CA ILE A 25 3.83 0.36 -4.10
C ILE A 25 4.11 -1.10 -3.78
N LEU A 26 3.35 -1.65 -2.82
CA LEU A 26 3.39 -3.07 -2.48
C LEU A 26 2.27 -3.82 -3.22
N ILE A 27 2.64 -4.84 -3.99
CA ILE A 27 1.70 -5.70 -4.72
C ILE A 27 1.79 -7.10 -4.14
N MET A 28 0.69 -7.62 -3.61
CA MET A 28 0.63 -8.96 -3.05
C MET A 28 0.63 -10.05 -4.13
N GLY A 29 1.03 -11.25 -3.72
CA GLY A 29 0.89 -12.46 -4.53
C GLY A 29 -0.56 -12.86 -4.76
N ALA A 30 -0.75 -13.83 -5.66
CA ALA A 30 -2.07 -14.38 -5.98
C ALA A 30 -2.82 -14.84 -4.72
N THR A 31 -4.14 -14.65 -4.70
CA THR A 31 -5.06 -15.06 -3.61
C THR A 31 -4.86 -14.36 -2.26
N ALA A 32 -4.00 -13.34 -2.18
CA ALA A 32 -3.81 -12.52 -0.99
C ALA A 32 -4.26 -11.07 -1.21
N SER A 33 -4.43 -10.31 -0.12
CA SER A 33 -4.87 -8.90 -0.15
C SER A 33 -3.91 -8.02 0.64
N MET A 34 -4.10 -6.69 0.58
CA MET A 34 -3.27 -5.73 1.34
C MET A 34 -3.20 -6.05 2.84
N LEU A 35 -4.25 -6.68 3.41
CA LEU A 35 -4.36 -7.03 4.83
C LEU A 35 -3.43 -8.19 5.24
N THR A 36 -2.84 -8.90 4.29
CA THR A 36 -1.89 -9.97 4.58
C THR A 36 -0.50 -9.44 4.94
N TRP A 37 -0.19 -8.19 4.60
CA TRP A 37 1.03 -7.54 5.08
C TRP A 37 0.92 -7.23 6.58
N PRO A 38 1.97 -7.50 7.39
CA PRO A 38 2.01 -7.00 8.75
C PRO A 38 2.10 -5.47 8.76
N ASP A 39 1.22 -4.78 9.48
CA ASP A 39 1.20 -3.31 9.59
C ASP A 39 2.56 -2.73 10.00
N GLN A 40 3.29 -3.44 10.86
CA GLN A 40 4.63 -3.06 11.30
C GLN A 40 5.64 -3.03 10.13
N LEU A 41 5.56 -3.98 9.20
CA LEU A 41 6.40 -3.98 8.00
C LEU A 41 6.12 -2.74 7.14
N CYS A 42 4.84 -2.45 6.88
CA CYS A 42 4.44 -1.28 6.09
C CYS A 42 4.90 0.03 6.74
N THR A 43 4.75 0.14 8.06
CA THR A 43 5.16 1.32 8.82
C THR A 43 6.67 1.51 8.83
N LEU A 44 7.45 0.42 8.98
CA LEU A 44 8.91 0.47 8.95
C LEU A 44 9.44 0.87 7.57
N LEU A 45 8.88 0.32 6.49
CA LEU A 45 9.25 0.71 5.12
C LEU A 45 8.97 2.19 4.87
N ALA A 46 7.80 2.67 5.29
CA ALA A 46 7.43 4.08 5.17
C ALA A 46 8.35 5.01 5.99
N ALA A 47 8.80 4.58 7.17
CA ALA A 47 9.68 5.36 8.03
C ALA A 47 11.12 5.46 7.53
N GLN A 48 11.58 4.52 6.70
CA GLN A 48 12.94 4.54 6.12
C GLN A 48 13.08 5.48 4.92
N GLY A 49 11.98 6.06 4.42
CA GLY A 49 12.01 7.10 3.38
C GLY A 49 12.84 6.70 2.16
N LEU A 50 12.57 5.51 1.60
CA LEU A 50 13.21 5.01 0.37
C LEU A 50 13.27 6.09 -0.72
#